data_AF-A0A7J5ZFP1-F1
#
_entry.id   AF-A0A7J5ZFP1-F1
#
_cell.length_a   1.000
_cell.length_b   1.000
_cell.length_c   1.000
_cell.angle_alpha   90.00
_cell.angle_beta   90.00
_cell.angle_gamma   90.00
#
_symmetry.space_group_name_H-M   'P 1'
#
loop_
_entity.id
_entity.type
_entity.pdbx_description
1 polymer ?
#
loop_
_entity_poly.entity_id
_entity_poly.type
_entity_poly.pdbx_seq_one_letter_code
_entity_poly.pdbx_strand_id
1 'polypeptide(L)'
;MMAGVERKFFQGGSTGKTPKYSITDYHKEHFKTAGEIMAVSIVQGGSPPNISREWCYGYISTGEMDRDSISKEDVTDPELSQLMEEVEIAEPEAMYDLLDRITACGYSGPATWERKEEIIKGRKALWLKRGDPCEDNNRE
;
A
#
# COMPACT_ATOMS: atom_id res chain seq x y z
N MET A 1 8.03 13.61 -19.55
CA MET A 1 6.68 13.67 -18.94
C MET A 1 6.51 12.65 -17.82
N MET A 2 6.84 11.37 -18.05
CA MET A 2 6.68 10.32 -17.02
C MET A 2 7.40 10.58 -15.69
N ALA A 3 8.62 11.15 -15.72
CA ALA A 3 9.36 11.47 -14.50
C ALA A 3 8.65 12.47 -13.55
N GLY A 4 7.76 13.32 -14.08
CA GLY A 4 6.98 14.27 -13.27
C GLY A 4 5.76 13.62 -12.62
N VAL A 5 5.09 12.72 -13.36
CA VAL A 5 3.97 11.89 -12.86
C VAL A 5 4.50 10.96 -11.77
N GLU A 6 5.63 10.32 -12.04
CA GLU A 6 6.34 9.44 -11.11
C GLU A 6 6.70 10.12 -9.78
N ARG A 7 7.26 11.34 -9.80
CA ARG A 7 7.64 12.03 -8.55
C ARG A 7 6.45 12.53 -7.73
N LYS A 8 5.31 12.81 -8.37
CA LYS A 8 4.13 13.37 -7.70
C LYS A 8 3.20 12.28 -7.15
N PHE A 9 2.95 11.24 -7.94
CA PHE A 9 1.91 10.26 -7.66
C PHE A 9 2.43 8.92 -7.19
N PHE A 10 3.75 8.69 -7.26
CA PHE A 10 4.35 7.43 -6.85
C PHE A 10 5.42 7.66 -5.78
N GLN A 11 5.41 6.81 -4.76
CA GLN A 11 6.37 6.82 -3.67
C GLN A 11 7.06 5.45 -3.61
N GLY A 12 8.36 5.43 -3.34
CA GLY A 12 9.14 4.18 -3.30
C GLY A 12 10.57 4.36 -3.78
N GLY A 13 11.38 3.32 -3.53
CA GLY A 13 12.82 3.29 -3.79
C GLY A 13 13.20 2.61 -5.10
N SER A 14 14.44 2.10 -5.15
CA SER A 14 15.05 1.42 -6.31
C SER A 14 14.40 0.09 -6.70
N THR A 15 13.58 -0.50 -5.82
CA THR A 15 12.87 -1.76 -6.02
C THR A 15 11.47 -1.60 -6.64
N GLY A 16 11.12 -0.39 -7.06
CA GLY A 16 9.82 -0.06 -7.65
C GLY A 16 8.93 0.77 -6.71
N LYS A 17 7.98 1.49 -7.30
CA LYS A 17 7.15 2.48 -6.60
C LYS A 17 5.71 2.02 -6.45
N THR A 18 5.07 2.56 -5.43
CA THR A 18 3.67 2.35 -5.10
C THR A 18 2.93 3.67 -5.28
N PRO A 19 1.64 3.66 -5.65
CA PRO A 19 0.86 4.89 -5.72
C PRO A 19 0.81 5.56 -4.35
N LYS A 20 1.14 6.85 -4.30
CA LYS A 20 1.03 7.63 -3.08
C LYS A 20 -0.45 7.85 -2.78
N TYR A 21 -0.90 7.50 -1.59
CA TYR A 21 -2.27 7.82 -1.19
C TYR A 21 -2.46 9.34 -1.09
N SER A 22 -3.45 9.85 -1.83
CA SER A 22 -3.84 11.26 -1.80
C SER A 22 -5.30 11.42 -2.25
N ILE A 23 -6.18 11.66 -1.29
CA ILE A 23 -7.61 11.94 -1.52
C ILE A 23 -7.78 13.14 -2.46
N THR A 24 -6.93 14.16 -2.35
CA THR A 24 -6.99 15.35 -3.19
C THR A 24 -6.67 15.03 -4.65
N ASP A 25 -5.65 14.21 -4.89
CA ASP A 25 -5.28 13.81 -6.25
C ASP A 25 -6.26 12.79 -6.85
N TYR A 26 -6.91 12.00 -6.00
CA TYR A 26 -8.02 11.14 -6.40
C TYR A 26 -9.23 11.93 -6.89
N HIS A 27 -9.72 12.90 -6.09
CA HIS A 27 -10.86 13.75 -6.49
C HIS A 27 -10.57 14.60 -7.72
N LYS A 28 -9.31 14.99 -7.94
CA LYS A 28 -8.89 15.75 -9.12
C LYS A 28 -8.63 14.86 -10.35
N GLU A 29 -9.02 13.59 -10.31
CA GLU A 29 -8.83 12.59 -11.36
C GLU A 29 -7.37 12.44 -11.84
N HIS A 30 -6.39 12.83 -11.01
CA HIS A 30 -4.99 12.84 -11.44
C HIS A 30 -4.44 11.42 -11.65
N PHE A 31 -4.90 10.43 -10.87
CA PHE A 31 -4.55 9.03 -11.09
C PHE A 31 -5.14 8.47 -12.39
N LYS A 32 -6.34 8.91 -12.79
CA LYS A 32 -6.94 8.55 -14.07
C LYS A 32 -6.12 9.10 -15.22
N THR A 33 -5.76 10.39 -15.17
CA THR A 33 -4.86 10.99 -16.17
C THR A 33 -3.49 10.31 -16.22
N ALA A 34 -2.92 9.93 -15.07
CA ALA A 34 -1.66 9.18 -15.03
C ALA A 34 -1.80 7.81 -15.72
N GLY A 35 -2.91 7.10 -15.48
CA GLY A 35 -3.27 5.85 -16.15
C GLY A 35 -3.39 6.01 -17.67
N GLU A 36 -4.07 7.06 -18.13
CA GLU A 36 -4.22 7.37 -19.55
C GLU A 36 -2.87 7.66 -20.21
N ILE A 37 -2.00 8.45 -19.56
CA ILE A 37 -0.65 8.72 -20.06
C ILE A 37 0.16 7.42 -20.17
N MET A 38 0.07 6.53 -19.17
CA MET A 38 0.73 5.22 -19.21
C MET A 38 0.20 4.35 -20.35
N ALA A 39 -1.11 4.30 -20.56
CA ALA A 39 -1.74 3.54 -21.63
C ALA A 39 -1.35 4.07 -23.02
N VAL A 40 -1.38 5.39 -23.21
CA VAL A 40 -0.98 6.05 -24.46
C VAL A 40 0.50 5.78 -24.77
N SER A 41 1.37 5.80 -23.77
CA SER A 41 2.79 5.45 -23.94
C SER A 41 2.96 4.04 -24.51
N ILE A 42 2.17 3.08 -24.03
CA ILE A 42 2.22 1.69 -24.51
C ILE A 42 1.69 1.59 -25.95
N VAL A 43 0.54 2.20 -26.25
CA VAL A 43 -0.09 2.15 -27.58
C VAL A 43 0.77 2.82 -28.65
N GLN A 44 1.53 3.86 -28.29
CA GLN A 44 2.45 4.54 -29.21
C GLN A 44 3.78 3.78 -29.41
N GLY A 45 3.96 2.61 -28.80
CA GLY A 45 5.21 1.85 -28.86
C GLY A 45 6.35 2.47 -28.04
N GLY A 46 6.02 3.35 -27.09
CA GLY A 46 6.98 3.86 -26.10
C GLY A 46 7.40 2.78 -25.11
N SER A 47 8.45 3.06 -24.33
CA SER A 47 8.88 2.14 -23.28
C SER A 47 7.75 1.93 -22.24
N PRO A 48 7.50 0.69 -21.79
CA PRO A 48 6.54 0.44 -20.72
C PRO A 48 6.97 1.23 -19.49
N PRO A 49 6.04 1.89 -18.78
CA PRO A 49 6.36 2.59 -17.56
C PRO A 49 6.73 1.57 -16.49
N ASN A 50 8.01 1.22 -16.38
CA ASN A 50 8.59 0.36 -15.35
C ASN A 50 8.77 1.13 -14.03
N ILE A 51 7.69 1.76 -13.59
CA ILE A 51 7.67 2.68 -12.45
C ILE A 51 7.13 1.95 -11.21
N SER A 52 6.19 1.04 -11.43
CA SER A 52 5.39 0.42 -10.39
C SER A 52 5.98 -0.91 -9.94
N ARG A 53 5.61 -1.36 -8.74
CA ARG A 53 5.91 -2.72 -8.28
C ARG A 53 5.09 -3.78 -9.00
N GLU A 54 5.55 -5.02 -8.93
CA GLU A 54 4.94 -6.17 -9.60
C GLU A 54 3.45 -6.34 -9.25
N TRP A 55 3.11 -6.23 -7.97
CA TRP A 55 1.73 -6.33 -7.50
C TRP A 55 0.81 -5.27 -8.12
N CYS A 56 1.32 -4.07 -8.44
CA CYS A 56 0.53 -3.03 -9.11
C CYS A 56 0.13 -3.47 -10.52
N TYR A 57 1.03 -4.13 -11.26
CA TYR A 57 0.69 -4.65 -12.59
C TYR A 57 -0.30 -5.80 -12.50
N GLY A 58 -0.17 -6.66 -11.48
CA GLY A 58 -1.16 -7.68 -11.15
C GLY A 58 -2.56 -7.06 -10.98
N TYR A 59 -2.68 -6.07 -10.09
CA TYR A 59 -3.94 -5.37 -9.83
C TYR A 59 -4.50 -4.67 -11.07
N ILE A 60 -3.67 -4.00 -11.87
CA ILE A 60 -4.12 -3.35 -13.11
C ILE A 60 -4.66 -4.38 -14.12
N SER A 61 -4.09 -5.59 -14.14
CA SER A 61 -4.44 -6.63 -15.12
C SER A 61 -5.67 -7.45 -14.72
N THR A 62 -5.82 -7.75 -13.43
CA THR A 62 -6.88 -8.63 -12.92
C THR A 62 -8.01 -7.87 -12.24
N GLY A 63 -7.78 -6.63 -11.81
CA GLY A 63 -8.69 -5.89 -10.92
C GLY A 63 -8.73 -6.45 -9.49
N GLU A 64 -8.00 -7.54 -9.23
CA GLU A 64 -7.95 -8.22 -7.95
C GLU A 64 -6.53 -8.16 -7.38
N MET A 65 -6.46 -7.96 -6.08
CA MET A 65 -5.19 -7.84 -5.38
C MET A 65 -4.88 -9.13 -4.63
N ASP A 66 -3.79 -9.78 -5.01
CA ASP A 66 -3.26 -10.92 -4.27
C ASP A 66 -2.53 -10.41 -3.02
N ARG A 67 -3.19 -10.55 -1.86
CA ARG A 67 -2.68 -10.08 -0.56
C ARG A 67 -1.49 -10.92 -0.07
N ASP A 68 -1.34 -12.15 -0.53
CA ASP A 68 -0.25 -13.03 -0.17
C ASP A 68 1.02 -12.73 -0.99
N SER A 69 0.86 -12.17 -2.20
CA SER A 69 1.97 -11.72 -3.04
C SER A 69 2.71 -10.46 -2.52
N ILE A 70 2.09 -9.71 -1.60
CA ILE A 70 2.60 -8.43 -1.12
C ILE A 70 3.56 -8.65 0.05
N SER A 71 4.81 -8.27 -0.15
CA SER A 71 5.90 -8.44 0.79
C SER A 71 5.95 -7.27 1.80
N LYS A 72 6.77 -7.40 2.85
CA LYS A 72 6.93 -6.31 3.84
C LYS A 72 7.65 -5.10 3.23
N GLU A 73 8.49 -5.36 2.23
CA GLU A 73 9.23 -4.35 1.50
C GLU A 73 8.31 -3.49 0.63
N ASP A 74 7.10 -3.96 0.30
CA ASP A 74 6.09 -3.22 -0.46
C ASP A 74 5.43 -2.10 0.36
N VAL A 75 5.39 -2.26 1.68
CA VAL A 75 4.83 -1.26 2.60
C VAL A 75 5.77 -0.06 2.62
N THR A 76 5.32 1.03 2.01
CA THR A 76 6.13 2.23 1.77
C THR A 76 5.99 3.27 2.88
N ASP A 77 5.10 3.01 3.83
CA ASP A 77 4.88 3.82 5.02
C ASP A 77 5.88 3.42 6.12
N PRO A 78 6.76 4.34 6.56
CA PRO A 78 7.83 4.01 7.49
C PRO A 78 7.33 3.67 8.89
N GLU A 79 6.22 4.26 9.35
CA GLU A 79 5.65 3.98 10.66
C GLU A 79 5.02 2.59 10.70
N LEU A 80 4.32 2.21 9.62
CA LEU A 80 3.75 0.87 9.48
C LEU A 80 4.83 -0.19 9.28
N SER A 81 5.89 0.12 8.52
CA SER A 81 7.02 -0.79 8.35
C SER A 81 7.73 -1.05 9.68
N GLN A 82 7.99 0.00 10.46
CA GLN A 82 8.54 -0.14 11.82
C GLN A 82 7.61 -0.92 12.75
N LEU A 83 6.31 -0.63 12.74
CA LEU A 83 5.35 -1.36 13.55
C LEU A 83 5.30 -2.85 13.20
N MET A 84 5.40 -3.21 11.92
CA MET A 84 5.45 -4.61 11.48
C MET A 84 6.71 -5.32 11.98
N GLU A 85 7.87 -4.66 11.93
CA GLU A 85 9.14 -5.20 12.44
C GLU A 85 9.11 -5.37 13.97
N GLU A 86 8.57 -4.38 14.69
CA GLU A 86 8.39 -4.45 16.14
C GLU A 86 7.44 -5.59 16.54
N VAL A 87 6.34 -5.79 15.82
CA VAL A 87 5.39 -6.89 16.07
C VAL A 87 6.03 -8.26 15.78
N GLU A 88 6.89 -8.36 14.76
CA GLU A 88 7.60 -9.60 14.43
C GLU A 88 8.52 -10.01 15.60
N ILE A 89 9.26 -9.05 16.17
CA ILE A 89 10.28 -9.29 17.22
C ILE A 89 9.67 -9.32 18.63
N ALA A 90 8.50 -8.73 18.86
CA ALA A 90 7.92 -8.52 20.20
C ALA A 90 7.77 -9.81 21.04
N GLU A 91 8.33 -9.82 22.24
CA GLU A 91 8.06 -10.86 23.25
C GLU A 91 6.63 -10.68 23.84
N PRO A 92 6.03 -11.70 24.48
CA PRO A 92 4.65 -11.64 24.96
C PRO A 92 4.34 -10.44 25.88
N GLU A 93 5.31 -9.96 26.66
CA GLU A 93 5.16 -8.77 27.50
C GLU A 93 5.17 -7.46 26.69
N ALA A 94 6.05 -7.36 25.69
CA ALA A 94 6.17 -6.19 24.79
C ALA A 94 4.98 -6.07 23.82
N MET A 95 4.22 -7.16 23.62
CA MET A 95 3.02 -7.15 22.79
C MET A 95 1.93 -6.21 23.36
N TYR A 96 1.88 -6.04 24.68
CA TYR A 96 0.92 -5.16 25.32
C TYR A 96 1.22 -3.68 25.05
N ASP A 97 2.49 -3.31 24.91
CA ASP A 97 2.89 -1.94 24.58
C ASP A 97 2.56 -1.58 23.13
N LEU A 98 2.47 -2.58 22.25
CA LEU A 98 2.12 -2.42 20.84
C LEU A 98 0.60 -2.42 20.59
N LEU A 99 -0.22 -2.85 21.55
CA LEU A 99 -1.68 -2.94 21.40
C LEU A 99 -2.29 -1.64 20.91
N ASP A 100 -1.97 -0.52 21.58
CA ASP A 100 -2.54 0.79 21.23
C ASP A 100 -2.16 1.20 19.81
N ARG A 101 -0.90 0.99 19.39
CA ARG A 101 -0.44 1.25 18.02
C ARG A 101 -1.10 0.34 17.00
N ILE A 102 -1.28 -0.95 17.32
CA ILE A 102 -1.96 -1.93 16.45
C ILE A 102 -3.43 -1.55 16.27
N THR A 103 -4.13 -1.19 17.35
CA THR A 103 -5.54 -0.79 17.35
C THR A 103 -5.75 0.58 16.71
N ALA A 104 -4.88 1.57 16.98
CA ALA A 104 -4.91 2.90 16.37
C ALA A 104 -4.69 2.84 14.85
N CYS A 105 -3.93 1.85 14.39
CA CYS A 105 -3.81 1.57 12.97
C CYS A 105 -5.07 0.90 12.39
N GLY A 106 -6.08 0.51 13.17
CA GLY A 106 -7.34 -0.07 12.67
C GLY A 106 -7.38 -1.61 12.62
N TYR A 107 -6.59 -2.31 13.44
CA TYR A 107 -6.74 -3.77 13.61
C TYR A 107 -7.91 -4.06 14.55
N SER A 108 -8.87 -4.87 14.11
CA SER A 108 -10.04 -5.26 14.92
C SER A 108 -9.94 -6.67 15.50
N GLY A 109 -8.87 -7.41 15.19
CA GLY A 109 -8.66 -8.76 15.70
C GLY A 109 -8.04 -8.79 17.10
N PRO A 110 -7.97 -9.96 17.74
CA PRO A 110 -7.19 -10.18 18.95
C PRO A 110 -5.70 -10.01 18.67
N ALA A 111 -5.10 -8.94 19.18
CA ALA A 111 -3.68 -8.67 19.02
C ALA A 111 -2.86 -9.44 20.07
N THR A 112 -2.81 -10.78 19.92
CA THR A 112 -2.06 -11.67 20.79
C THR A 112 -0.72 -12.08 20.16
N TRP A 113 0.27 -12.39 21.00
CA TRP A 113 1.62 -12.79 20.54
C TRP A 113 1.61 -14.05 19.65
N GLU A 114 0.65 -14.96 19.86
CA GLU A 114 0.49 -16.19 19.07
C GLU A 114 0.01 -15.91 17.64
N ARG A 115 -0.54 -14.72 17.39
CA ARG A 115 -1.16 -14.34 16.11
C ARG A 115 -0.40 -13.23 15.39
N LYS A 116 0.90 -13.09 15.67
CA LYS A 116 1.79 -12.11 15.02
C LYS A 116 1.68 -12.13 13.50
N GLU A 117 1.68 -13.31 12.89
CA GLU A 117 1.55 -13.44 11.43
C GLU A 117 0.22 -12.90 10.91
N GLU A 118 -0.88 -13.11 11.64
CA GLU A 118 -2.18 -12.58 11.26
C GLU A 118 -2.28 -11.06 11.44
N ILE A 119 -1.62 -10.53 12.47
CA ILE A 119 -1.52 -9.08 12.68
C ILE A 119 -0.75 -8.49 11.51
N ILE A 120 0.42 -9.03 11.16
CA ILE A 120 1.25 -8.58 10.04
C ILE A 120 0.50 -8.68 8.70
N LYS A 121 -0.16 -9.83 8.40
CA LYS A 121 -1.00 -9.98 7.20
C LYS A 121 -2.17 -9.00 7.17
N GLY A 122 -2.87 -8.85 8.30
CA GLY A 122 -3.97 -7.90 8.45
C GLY A 122 -3.51 -6.44 8.32
N ARG A 123 -2.28 -6.11 8.75
CA ARG A 123 -1.67 -4.79 8.58
C ARG A 123 -1.30 -4.52 7.12
N LYS A 124 -0.71 -5.48 6.41
CA LYS A 124 -0.47 -5.37 4.96
C LYS A 124 -1.77 -5.07 4.21
N ALA A 125 -2.82 -5.84 4.48
CA ALA A 125 -4.14 -5.65 3.87
C ALA A 125 -4.74 -4.27 4.17
N LEU A 126 -4.53 -3.74 5.38
CA LEU A 126 -5.10 -2.47 5.79
C LEU A 126 -4.29 -1.25 5.31
N TRP A 127 -2.97 -1.37 5.17
CA TRP A 127 -2.16 -0.37 4.45
C TRP A 127 -2.62 -0.22 3.00
N LEU A 128 -2.96 -1.34 2.35
CA LEU A 128 -3.51 -1.33 1.00
C LEU A 128 -4.91 -0.70 0.95
N LYS A 129 -5.78 -1.02 1.92
CA LYS A 129 -7.10 -0.38 2.07
C LYS A 129 -7.04 1.11 2.35
N ARG A 130 -6.04 1.59 3.10
CA ARG A 130 -5.77 3.03 3.22
C ARG A 130 -5.43 3.67 1.88
N GLY A 131 -5.07 2.89 0.86
CA GLY A 131 -4.91 3.31 -0.52
C GLY A 131 -6.20 3.31 -1.35
N ASP A 132 -7.28 2.67 -0.88
CA ASP A 132 -8.58 2.56 -1.55
C ASP A 132 -9.50 3.75 -1.19
N PRO A 133 -9.76 4.69 -2.10
CA PRO A 133 -10.59 5.86 -1.83
C PRO A 133 -12.11 5.55 -1.74
N CYS A 134 -12.52 4.30 -1.93
CA CYS A 134 -13.93 3.92 -1.97
C CYS A 134 -14.55 3.62 -0.59
N GLU A 135 -13.77 3.43 0.47
CA GLU A 135 -14.29 2.95 1.76
C GLU A 135 -14.44 4.01 2.86
N ASP A 136 -13.89 5.21 2.68
CA ASP A 136 -14.04 6.30 3.66
C ASP A 136 -15.45 6.96 3.63
N ASN A 137 -16.31 6.62 2.66
CA ASN A 137 -17.63 7.21 2.50
C ASN A 137 -18.76 6.49 3.26
N ASN A 138 -18.43 5.63 4.25
CA ASN A 138 -19.44 4.87 5.01
C ASN A 138 -19.15 4.84 6.53
N ARG A 139 -18.65 5.95 7.06
CA ARG A 139 -18.66 6.25 8.51
C ARG A 139 -19.29 7.62 8.75
N GLU A 140 -20.61 7.67 8.62
CA GLU A 140 -21.47 8.64 9.31
C GLU A 140 -22.39 7.88 10.26
#